data_AF-A0A6A7KNM8-F1
#
_entry.id   AF-A0A6A7KNM8-F1
#
_cell.length_a   1.000
_cell.length_b   1.000
_cell.length_c   1.000
_cell.angle_alpha   90.00
_cell.angle_beta   90.00
_cell.angle_gamma   90.00
#
_symmetry.space_group_name_H-M   'P 1'
#
loop_
_entity.id
_entity.type
_entity.pdbx_description
1 polymer ?
#
loop_
_entity_poly.entity_id
_entity_poly.type
_entity_poly.pdbx_seq_one_letter_code
_entity_poly.pdbx_strand_id
1 'polypeptide(L)' 'ATLEWVDWFNNRRLLEPIGNIPPAEAEARYYAQSDELAMVA' A
#
# COMPACT_ATOMS: atom_id res chain seq x y z
N ALA A 1 -16.18 4.65 15.94
CA ALA A 1 -14.75 4.34 16.06
C ALA A 1 -14.30 3.59 14.81
N THR A 2 -14.01 4.33 13.74
CA THR A 2 -13.72 3.78 12.41
C THR A 2 -12.61 4.57 11.72
N LEU A 3 -12.57 5.90 11.87
CA LEU A 3 -11.53 6.74 11.26
C LEU A 3 -10.19 6.71 12.03
N GLU A 4 -10.18 6.69 13.36
CA GLU A 4 -8.92 6.68 14.13
C GLU A 4 -8.14 5.36 13.98
N TRP A 5 -8.84 4.24 13.86
CA TRP A 5 -8.19 2.95 13.62
C TRP A 5 -7.60 2.88 12.21
N VAL A 6 -8.33 3.38 11.21
CA VAL A 6 -7.87 3.47 9.82
C VAL A 6 -6.65 4.39 9.71
N ASP A 7 -6.67 5.54 10.40
CA ASP A 7 -5.54 6.46 10.45
C ASP A 7 -4.31 5.80 11.10
N TRP A 8 -4.46 5.20 12.28
CA TRP A 8 -3.36 4.51 12.96
C TRP A 8 -2.78 3.36 12.12
N PHE A 9 -3.64 2.58 11.48
CA PHE A 9 -3.20 1.46 10.66
C PHE A 9 -2.45 1.94 9.41
N ASN A 10 -3.01 2.90 8.67
CA ASN A 10 -2.43 3.41 7.43
C ASN A 10 -1.19 4.27 7.64
N ASN A 11 -1.15 5.09 8.70
CA ASN A 11 -0.08 6.07 8.92
C ASN A 11 0.97 5.64 9.96
N ARG A 12 0.79 4.53 10.67
CA ARG A 12 1.81 4.00 11.61
C ARG A 12 2.14 2.53 11.36
N ARG A 13 1.14 1.64 11.33
CA ARG A 13 1.41 0.20 11.30
C ARG A 13 1.86 -0.31 9.93
N LEU A 14 1.29 0.22 8.85
CA LEU A 14 1.57 -0.25 7.50
C LEU A 14 2.95 0.18 6.98
N LEU A 15 3.53 1.26 7.54
CA LEU A 15 4.77 1.87 7.04
C LEU A 15 6.01 0.98 7.24
N GLU A 16 6.14 0.30 8.38
CA GLU A 16 7.31 -0.57 8.66
C GLU A 16 7.51 -1.70 7.61
N PRO A 17 6.48 -2.49 7.25
CA PRO A 17 6.63 -3.57 6.28
C PRO A 17 6.74 -3.11 4.82
N ILE A 18 6.23 -1.92 4.46
CA ILE A 18 6.30 -1.39 3.08
C ILE A 18 7.54 -0.51 2.83
N GLY A 19 8.43 -0.37 3.82
CA GLY A 19 9.67 0.40 3.68
C GLY A 19 9.52 1.91 3.92
N ASN A 20 8.57 2.31 4.76
CA ASN A 20 8.23 3.70 5.10
C ASN A 20 7.77 4.57 3.92
N ILE A 21 7.25 3.95 2.86
CA ILE A 21 6.62 4.69 1.75
C ILE A 21 5.12 4.88 2.01
N PRO A 22 4.48 5.93 1.47
CA PRO A 22 3.05 6.12 1.63
C PRO A 22 2.24 4.92 1.09
N PRO A 23 1.17 4.49 1.77
CA PRO A 23 0.33 3.37 1.32
C PRO A 23 -0.15 3.52 -0.12
N ALA A 24 -0.57 4.72 -0.53
CA ALA A 24 -1.01 5.00 -1.89
C ALA A 24 0.10 4.76 -2.95
N GLU A 25 1.36 5.02 -2.59
CA GLU A 25 2.49 4.75 -3.47
C GLU A 25 2.80 3.25 -3.53
N ALA A 26 2.70 2.54 -2.40
CA ALA A 26 2.83 1.09 -2.36
C ALA A 26 1.74 0.40 -3.19
N GLU A 27 0.49 0.86 -3.10
CA GLU A 27 -0.64 0.38 -3.91
C GLU A 27 -0.39 0.64 -5.40
N ALA A 28 0.03 1.85 -5.77
CA ALA A 28 0.34 2.18 -7.16
C ALA A 28 1.42 1.26 -7.75
N ARG A 29 2.47 0.96 -6.98
CA ARG A 29 3.53 0.02 -7.38
C ARG A 29 3.00 -1.41 -7.52
N TYR A 30 2.16 -1.86 -6.60
CA TYR A 30 1.54 -3.19 -6.65
C TYR A 30 0.65 -3.35 -7.88
N TYR A 31 -0.17 -2.35 -8.20
CA TYR A 31 -1.03 -2.37 -9.39
C TYR A 31 -0.22 -2.26 -10.69
N ALA A 32 0.82 -1.43 -10.73
CA ALA A 32 1.71 -1.35 -11.89
C ALA A 32 2.43 -2.69 -12.15
N GLN A 33 2.91 -3.36 -11.09
CA GLN A 33 3.51 -4.69 -11.22
C GLN A 33 2.46 -5.76 -11.57
N SER A 34 1.25 -5.67 -11.04
CA SER A 34 0.18 -6.63 -11.36
C SER A 34 -0.29 -6.49 -12.81
N ASP A 35 -0.35 -5.27 -13.34
CA ASP A 35 -0.65 -5.00 -14.75
C ASP A 35 0.47 -5.52 -15.67
N GLU A 36 1.74 -5.32 -15.27
CA GLU A 36 2.90 -5.92 -15.95
C GLU A 36 2.85 -7.46 -15.94
N LEU A 37 2.54 -8.07 -14.79
CA LEU A 37 2.36 -9.52 -14.68
C LEU A 37 1.18 -10.05 -15.50
N ALA A 38 0.10 -9.28 -15.61
CA ALA A 38 -1.07 -9.64 -16.44
C ALA A 38 -0.79 -9.49 -17.95
N MET A 39 0.10 -8.58 -18.35
CA MET A 39 0.54 -8.43 -19.75
C MET A 39 1.62 -9.44 -20.17
N VAL A 40 2.32 -10.06 -19.22
CA VAL A 40 3.38 -11.06 -19.48
C VAL A 40 2.86 -12.51 -19.43
N ALA A 41 1.61 -12.74 -18.99
CA ALA A 41 0.96 -14.05 -18.93
C ALA A 41 0.29 -14.47 -20.24
#